data_AF-A0A641M9M6-F1
#
_entry.id   AF-A0A641M9M6-F1
#
_cell.length_a   1.000
_cell.length_b   1.000
_cell.length_c   1.000
_cell.angle_alpha   90.00
_cell.angle_beta   90.00
_cell.angle_gamma   90.00
#
_symmetry.space_group_name_H-M   'P 1'
#
loop_
_entity.id
_entity.type
_entity.pdbx_description
1 polymer ?
#
loop_
_entity_poly.entity_id
_entity_poly.type
_entity_poly.pdbx_seq_one_letter_code
_entity_poly.pdbx_strand_id
1 'polypeptide(L)'
;MKSRLFVLLLTALFIVGNVFAGTPLEDELVLKGEFSQIGGRSVKPELPISATFEGNVLYVEFTTPVGNVDIAIKDATQNVVYT
;
A
#
# COMPACT_ATOMS: atom_id res chain seq x y z
N MET A 1 4.87 33.62 34.74
CA MET A 1 4.27 32.27 34.75
C MET A 1 3.50 31.89 33.47
N LYS A 2 3.08 32.84 32.60
CA LYS A 2 2.31 32.56 31.37
C LYS A 2 3.08 31.90 30.20
N SER A 3 4.40 32.09 30.12
CA SER A 3 5.23 31.54 29.01
C SER A 3 5.52 30.04 29.14
N ARG A 4 5.70 29.51 30.35
CA ARG A 4 6.00 28.07 30.57
C ARG A 4 4.82 27.16 30.21
N LEU A 5 3.59 27.67 30.38
CA LEU A 5 2.35 26.98 30.01
C LEU A 5 2.20 26.86 28.49
N PHE A 6 2.62 27.89 27.75
CA PHE A 6 2.55 27.90 26.29
C PHE A 6 3.56 26.91 25.65
N VAL A 7 4.76 26.81 26.24
CA VAL A 7 5.78 25.85 25.79
C VAL A 7 5.34 24.41 26.07
N LEU A 8 4.75 24.13 27.24
CA LEU A 8 4.20 22.81 27.57
C LEU A 8 3.06 22.38 26.63
N LEU A 9 2.17 23.32 26.27
CA LEU A 9 1.07 23.06 25.35
C LEU A 9 1.57 22.74 23.93
N LEU A 10 2.61 23.45 23.47
CA LEU A 10 3.20 23.22 22.16
C LEU A 10 3.95 21.87 22.08
N THR A 11 4.65 21.49 23.15
CA THR A 11 5.28 20.16 23.23
C THR A 11 4.27 19.02 23.30
N ALA A 12 3.15 19.20 24.00
CA ALA A 12 2.09 18.19 24.03
C ALA A 12 1.41 18.03 22.66
N LEU A 13 1.21 19.13 21.93
CA LEU A 13 0.63 19.09 20.59
C LEU A 13 1.54 18.37 19.58
N PHE A 14 2.87 18.49 19.72
CA PHE A 14 3.83 17.77 18.88
C PHE A 14 3.86 16.25 19.17
N ILE A 15 3.64 15.83 20.41
CA ILE A 15 3.56 14.39 20.74
C ILE A 15 2.28 13.77 20.16
N VAL A 16 1.17 14.51 20.17
CA VAL A 16 -0.10 14.03 19.57
C VAL A 16 -0.07 14.09 18.03
N GLY A 17 0.61 15.09 17.44
CA GLY A 17 0.73 15.22 15.99
C GLY A 17 1.57 14.14 15.30
N ASN A 18 2.48 13.49 16.03
CA ASN A 18 3.30 12.39 15.51
C ASN A 18 2.66 10.99 15.67
N VAL A 19 1.49 10.88 16.32
CA VAL A 19 0.76 9.60 16.43
C VAL A 19 0.03 9.26 15.11
N PHE A 20 -0.03 10.19 14.15
CA PHE A 20 -0.45 9.91 12.77
C PHE A 20 0.76 9.56 11.87
N ALA A 21 1.77 8.88 12.41
CA ALA A 21 2.82 8.27 11.61
C ALA A 21 2.46 6.80 11.38
N GLY A 22 1.67 6.54 10.33
CA GLY A 22 1.48 5.23 9.71
C GLY A 22 1.11 4.12 10.69
N THR A 23 -0.18 3.93 10.94
CA THR A 23 -0.63 2.58 11.28
C THR A 23 -0.20 1.66 10.14
N PRO A 24 0.67 0.67 10.37
CA PRO A 24 1.00 -0.29 9.33
C PRO A 24 -0.31 -0.91 8.83
N LEU A 25 -0.39 -1.23 7.54
CA LEU A 25 -1.49 -2.03 7.04
C LEU A 25 -1.37 -3.40 7.72
N GLU A 26 -2.10 -3.59 8.82
CA GLU A 26 -2.04 -4.81 9.65
C GLU A 26 -2.69 -6.01 8.96
N ASP A 27 -3.44 -5.75 7.88
CA ASP A 27 -4.05 -6.79 7.06
C ASP A 27 -3.14 -7.18 5.89
N GLU A 28 -2.97 -8.49 5.72
CA GLU A 28 -2.30 -9.11 4.57
C GLU A 28 -2.94 -8.63 3.26
N LEU A 29 -2.12 -8.20 2.30
CA LEU A 29 -2.59 -7.78 0.98
C LEU A 29 -3.06 -9.02 0.19
N VAL A 30 -4.36 -9.24 0.16
CA VAL A 30 -4.94 -10.38 -0.57
C VAL A 30 -5.17 -10.03 -2.03
N LEU A 31 -4.37 -10.63 -2.91
CA LEU A 31 -4.57 -10.55 -4.35
C LEU A 31 -5.65 -11.52 -4.81
N LYS A 32 -6.60 -11.02 -5.60
CA LYS A 32 -7.69 -11.79 -6.19
C LYS A 32 -7.78 -11.50 -7.68
N GLY A 33 -8.08 -12.52 -8.47
CA GLY A 33 -8.29 -12.37 -9.89
C GLY A 33 -7.97 -13.64 -10.65
N GLU A 34 -7.94 -13.51 -11.97
CA GLU A 34 -7.49 -14.54 -12.88
C GLU A 34 -6.27 -14.04 -13.64
N PHE A 35 -5.35 -14.95 -13.92
CA PHE A 35 -4.21 -14.67 -14.78
C PHE A 35 -4.24 -15.60 -15.99
N SER A 36 -4.20 -15.01 -17.18
CA SER A 36 -4.24 -15.71 -18.46
C SER A 36 -3.21 -15.11 -19.41
N GLN A 37 -2.29 -15.93 -19.90
CA GLN A 37 -1.38 -15.56 -20.97
C GLN A 37 -1.88 -16.11 -22.31
N ILE A 38 -1.82 -15.27 -23.35
CA ILE A 38 -2.16 -15.68 -24.71
C ILE A 38 -1.20 -16.81 -25.11
N GLY A 39 -1.74 -18.01 -25.38
CA GLY A 39 -0.98 -19.16 -25.85
C GLY A 39 -0.62 -20.22 -24.79
N GLY A 40 -0.98 -20.03 -23.53
CA GLY A 40 -0.79 -21.03 -22.47
C GLY A 40 -2.06 -21.27 -21.66
N ARG A 41 -2.42 -22.53 -21.41
CA ARG A 41 -3.38 -22.84 -20.33
C ARG A 41 -2.74 -22.42 -19.01
N SER A 42 -3.47 -21.73 -18.14
CA SER A 42 -2.97 -21.37 -16.80
C SER A 42 -2.65 -22.68 -16.04
N VAL A 43 -1.36 -23.03 -15.95
CA VAL A 43 -0.91 -24.33 -15.40
C VAL A 43 -0.88 -24.32 -13.87
N LYS A 44 -1.01 -23.14 -13.25
CA LYS A 44 -1.00 -22.96 -11.81
C LYS A 44 -2.18 -22.05 -11.41
N PRO A 45 -3.00 -22.44 -10.41
CA PRO A 45 -4.08 -21.58 -9.89
C PRO A 45 -3.54 -20.35 -9.15
N GLU A 46 -2.25 -20.33 -8.83
CA GLU A 46 -1.58 -19.21 -8.17
C GLU A 46 -1.34 -18.07 -9.16
N LEU A 47 -1.78 -16.86 -8.78
CA LEU A 47 -1.48 -15.64 -9.51
C LEU A 47 0.05 -15.45 -9.56
N PRO A 48 0.64 -15.16 -10.74
CA PRO A 48 2.09 -14.96 -10.87
C PRO A 48 2.49 -13.54 -10.43
N ILE A 49 1.80 -13.01 -9.43
CA ILE A 49 2.01 -11.68 -8.85
C ILE A 49 1.92 -11.83 -7.34
N SER A 50 2.91 -11.26 -6.64
CA SER A 50 2.90 -11.03 -5.21
C SER A 50 2.94 -9.52 -4.97
N ALA A 51 2.36 -9.09 -3.85
CA ALA A 51 2.42 -7.70 -3.46
C ALA A 51 2.48 -7.60 -1.94
N THR A 52 3.25 -6.64 -1.44
CA THR A 52 3.42 -6.40 -0.01
C THR A 52 3.65 -4.92 0.25
N PHE A 53 3.43 -4.51 1.49
CA PHE A 53 3.79 -3.19 1.97
C PHE A 53 5.00 -3.26 2.89
N GLU A 54 5.99 -2.40 2.66
CA GLU A 54 7.00 -2.10 3.66
C GLU A 54 6.86 -0.62 4.04
N GLY A 55 6.29 -0.38 5.22
CA GLY A 55 5.89 0.97 5.62
C GLY A 55 4.85 1.55 4.65
N ASN A 56 5.22 2.64 3.96
CA ASN A 56 4.35 3.34 3.02
C ASN A 56 4.65 3.01 1.54
N VAL A 57 5.49 2.00 1.28
CA VAL A 57 5.88 1.60 -0.08
C VAL A 57 5.19 0.30 -0.44
N LEU A 58 4.47 0.29 -1.57
CA LEU A 58 3.90 -0.90 -2.17
C LEU A 58 4.94 -1.54 -3.10
N TYR A 59 5.33 -2.78 -2.80
CA TYR A 59 6.12 -3.61 -3.68
C TYR A 59 5.21 -4.55 -4.43
N VAL A 60 5.40 -4.63 -5.76
CA VAL A 60 4.70 -5.56 -6.64
C VAL A 60 5.75 -6.35 -7.41
N GLU A 61 5.69 -7.67 -7.31
CA GLU A 61 6.63 -8.58 -7.96
C GLU A 61 5.87 -9.59 -8.83
N PHE A 62 6.32 -9.76 -10.07
CA PHE A 62 5.87 -10.84 -10.93
C PHE A 62 6.79 -12.04 -10.75
N THR A 63 6.25 -13.15 -10.26
CA THR A 63 7.04 -14.36 -9.92
C THR A 63 7.39 -15.21 -11.15
N THR A 64 6.82 -14.87 -12.31
CA THR A 64 7.18 -15.44 -13.61
C THR A 64 7.24 -14.32 -14.66
N PRO A 65 7.96 -14.50 -15.77
CA PRO A 65 7.95 -13.53 -16.86
C PRO A 65 6.52 -13.28 -17.36
N VAL A 66 6.12 -12.02 -17.35
CA VAL A 66 4.87 -11.54 -17.90
C VAL A 66 5.16 -10.57 -19.06
N GLY A 67 4.20 -10.40 -19.95
CA GLY A 67 4.28 -9.40 -21.01
C GLY A 67 4.14 -7.99 -20.47
N ASN A 68 3.76 -7.05 -21.34
CA ASN A 68 3.42 -5.69 -20.90
C ASN A 68 2.22 -5.74 -19.94
N VAL A 69 2.31 -5.01 -18.84
CA VAL A 69 1.26 -4.92 -17.83
C VAL A 69 0.92 -3.46 -17.58
N ASP A 70 -0.38 -3.17 -17.55
CA ASP A 70 -0.90 -1.91 -17.04
C ASP A 70 -1.25 -2.09 -15.56
N ILE A 71 -0.73 -1.22 -14.70
CA ILE A 71 -1.05 -1.21 -13.27
C ILE A 71 -1.84 0.06 -12.98
N ALA A 72 -2.90 -0.03 -12.19
CA ALA A 72 -3.64 1.13 -11.73
C ALA A 72 -3.96 0.99 -10.24
N ILE A 73 -3.69 2.04 -9.48
CA ILE A 73 -4.07 2.14 -8.07
C ILE A 73 -5.29 3.06 -7.98
N LYS A 74 -6.33 2.59 -7.30
CA LYS A 74 -7.55 3.35 -7.06
C LYS A 74 -7.75 3.60 -5.58
N ASP A 75 -8.32 4.75 -5.25
CA ASP A 75 -8.80 5.01 -3.89
C ASP A 75 -10.14 4.29 -3.61
N ALA A 76 -10.63 4.42 -2.37
CA ALA A 76 -11.91 3.83 -1.96
C ALA A 76 -13.12 4.35 -2.76
N THR A 77 -12.99 5.51 -3.41
CA THR A 77 -14.02 6.11 -4.27
C THR A 77 -13.87 5.70 -5.74
N GLN A 78 -12.99 4.74 -6.04
CA GLN A 78 -12.71 4.20 -7.37
C GLN A 78 -12.00 5.16 -8.33
N ASN A 79 -11.46 6.28 -7.83
CA ASN A 79 -10.67 7.20 -8.63
C ASN A 79 -9.25 6.67 -8.80
N VAL A 80 -8.70 6.75 -10.02
CA VAL A 80 -7.32 6.37 -10.30
C VAL A 80 -6.39 7.42 -9.73
N VAL A 81 -5.51 7.00 -8.82
CA VAL A 81 -4.51 7.87 -8.18
C VAL A 81 -3.10 7.64 -8.72
N TYR A 82 -2.87 6.51 -9.39
CA TYR A 82 -1.60 6.15 -10.01
C TYR A 82 -1.81 5.17 -11.18
N THR A 83 -1.00 5.31 -12.23
CA THR A 83 -0.90 4.39 -13.39
C THR A 83 0.56 4.20 -13.76
#